data_AF-A0A0D2WQ22-F1
#
_entry.id   AF-A0A0D2WQ22-F1
#
_cell.length_a   1.000
_cell.length_b   1.000
_cell.length_c   1.000
_cell.angle_alpha   90.00
_cell.angle_beta   90.00
_cell.angle_gamma   90.00
#
_symmetry.space_group_name_H-M   'P 1'
#
loop_
_entity.id
_entity.type
_entity.pdbx_description
1 polymer ?
#
loop_
_entity_poly.entity_id
_entity_poly.type
_entity_poly.pdbx_seq_one_letter_code
_entity_poly.pdbx_strand_id
1 'polypeptide(L)'
;MNTAKTSQLDERETLSGCQRIYSTLLEFGRVQSSGTKVYLRELFETARCDHVKDLSARRDAYEDYVNTYSPGGMERILDYRDTHRDAEVAKQAVLHMFFNDRQVLYNALTFHNLMLNLFIFERPSPWRVVNEPSAPSATTPADR
;
A
#
# COMPACT_ATOMS: atom_id res chain seq x y z
N MET A 1 -30.33 -31.84 7.29
CA MET A 1 -29.09 -31.34 7.94
C MET A 1 -28.08 -31.00 6.85
N ASN A 2 -27.93 -29.73 6.46
CA ASN A 2 -27.04 -29.27 5.38
C ASN A 2 -26.31 -27.94 5.68
N THR A 3 -26.39 -27.43 6.93
CA THR A 3 -25.86 -26.11 7.32
C THR A 3 -24.33 -26.01 7.34
N ALA A 4 -23.61 -27.12 7.49
CA ALA A 4 -22.14 -27.12 7.59
C ALA A 4 -21.42 -26.92 6.24
N LYS A 5 -22.05 -27.24 5.10
CA LYS A 5 -21.42 -27.07 3.77
C LYS A 5 -21.50 -25.63 3.27
N THR A 6 -22.53 -24.88 3.66
CA THR A 6 -22.71 -23.50 3.22
C THR A 6 -21.71 -22.56 3.90
N SER A 7 -21.37 -22.76 5.18
CA SER A 7 -20.43 -21.86 5.87
C SER A 7 -19.00 -21.97 5.35
N GLN A 8 -18.56 -23.16 4.91
CA GLN A 8 -17.20 -23.36 4.40
C GLN A 8 -16.99 -22.78 2.99
N LEU A 9 -18.05 -22.70 2.18
CA LEU A 9 -18.01 -22.06 0.86
C LEU A 9 -17.92 -20.54 1.02
N ASP A 10 -18.73 -19.97 1.91
CA ASP A 10 -18.76 -18.54 2.21
C ASP A 10 -17.41 -18.05 2.79
N GLU A 11 -16.80 -18.84 3.67
CA GLU A 11 -15.50 -18.55 4.27
C GLU A 11 -14.35 -18.57 3.23
N ARG A 12 -14.39 -19.49 2.25
CA ARG A 12 -13.39 -19.54 1.16
C ARG A 12 -13.53 -18.35 0.21
N GLU A 13 -14.74 -17.96 -0.15
CA GLU A 13 -14.97 -16.80 -1.01
C GLU A 13 -14.51 -15.51 -0.30
N THR A 14 -14.80 -15.39 0.99
CA THR A 14 -14.36 -14.26 1.82
C THR A 14 -12.84 -14.17 1.93
N LEU A 15 -12.15 -15.29 2.17
CA LEU A 15 -10.68 -15.33 2.19
C LEU A 15 -10.07 -14.94 0.84
N SER A 16 -10.67 -15.38 -0.27
CA SER A 16 -10.20 -15.02 -1.61
C SER A 16 -10.38 -13.52 -1.91
N GLY A 17 -11.48 -12.93 -1.42
CA GLY A 17 -11.74 -11.49 -1.52
C GLY A 17 -10.74 -10.66 -0.72
N CYS A 18 -10.46 -11.03 0.52
CA CYS A 18 -9.49 -10.33 1.37
C CYS A 18 -8.07 -10.40 0.83
N GLN A 19 -7.65 -11.56 0.32
CA GLN A 19 -6.34 -11.73 -0.32
C GLN A 19 -6.17 -10.83 -1.54
N ARG A 20 -7.24 -10.63 -2.33
CA ARG A 20 -7.22 -9.71 -3.46
C ARG A 20 -6.98 -8.27 -3.01
N ILE A 21 -7.71 -7.81 -1.99
CA ILE A 21 -7.54 -6.44 -1.45
C ILE A 21 -6.11 -6.22 -0.94
N TYR A 22 -5.57 -7.16 -0.15
CA TYR A 22 -4.20 -7.03 0.37
C TYR A 22 -3.16 -7.01 -0.74
N SER A 23 -3.35 -7.82 -1.79
CA SER A 23 -2.47 -7.82 -2.96
C SER A 23 -2.53 -6.49 -3.72
N THR A 24 -3.73 -5.95 -3.91
CA THR A 24 -3.96 -4.63 -4.52
C THR A 24 -3.30 -3.51 -3.71
N LEU A 25 -3.38 -3.55 -2.37
CA LEU A 25 -2.70 -2.57 -1.51
C LEU A 25 -1.17 -2.63 -1.64
N LEU A 26 -0.61 -3.84 -1.74
CA LEU A 26 0.84 -4.04 -1.95
C LEU A 26 1.30 -3.55 -3.32
N GLU A 27 0.46 -3.61 -4.34
CA GLU A 27 0.73 -3.07 -5.67
C GLU A 27 0.74 -1.54 -5.64
N PHE A 28 -0.28 -0.91 -5.04
CA PHE A 28 -0.42 0.54 -5.05
C PHE A 28 0.70 1.28 -4.32
N GLY A 29 1.16 0.78 -3.17
CA GLY A 29 2.24 1.48 -2.47
C GLY A 29 3.62 1.38 -3.14
N ARG A 30 3.75 0.63 -4.25
CA ARG A 30 4.94 0.67 -5.11
C ARG A 30 4.91 1.84 -6.10
N VAL A 31 3.71 2.31 -6.47
CA VAL A 31 3.52 3.37 -7.48
C VAL A 31 3.35 4.72 -6.77
N GLN A 32 4.47 5.41 -6.52
CA GLN A 32 4.60 6.56 -5.60
C GLN A 32 3.78 7.85 -5.91
N SER A 33 2.93 7.91 -6.94
CA SER A 33 2.31 9.21 -7.31
C SER A 33 0.85 9.17 -7.75
N SER A 34 0.39 8.20 -8.52
CA SER A 34 -0.99 8.20 -9.05
C SER A 34 -1.98 7.37 -8.23
N GLY A 35 -1.49 6.42 -7.43
CA GLY A 35 -2.33 5.43 -6.75
C GLY A 35 -2.74 5.75 -5.32
N THR A 36 -2.20 6.80 -4.70
CA THR A 36 -2.34 7.06 -3.25
C THR A 36 -3.79 7.13 -2.76
N LYS A 37 -4.67 7.81 -3.50
CA LYS A 37 -6.08 7.93 -3.11
C LYS A 37 -6.81 6.60 -3.23
N VAL A 38 -6.46 5.82 -4.25
CA VAL A 38 -7.00 4.48 -4.43
C VAL A 38 -6.49 3.57 -3.31
N TYR A 39 -5.21 3.67 -2.94
CA TYR A 39 -4.65 2.97 -1.79
C TYR A 39 -5.43 3.25 -0.50
N LEU A 40 -5.71 4.52 -0.18
CA LEU A 40 -6.47 4.85 1.03
C LEU A 40 -7.89 4.31 1.00
N ARG A 41 -8.59 4.41 -0.14
CA ARG A 41 -9.93 3.83 -0.29
C ARG A 41 -9.91 2.31 -0.09
N GLU A 42 -9.01 1.62 -0.77
CA GLU A 42 -8.85 0.17 -0.64
C GLU A 42 -8.44 -0.22 0.79
N LEU A 43 -7.66 0.62 1.48
CA LEU A 43 -7.28 0.39 2.88
C LEU A 43 -8.51 0.47 3.77
N PHE A 44 -9.42 1.42 3.54
CA PHE A 44 -10.66 1.52 4.31
C PHE A 44 -11.65 0.38 4.00
N GLU A 45 -11.67 -0.12 2.75
CA GLU A 45 -12.41 -1.32 2.37
C GLU A 45 -11.93 -2.59 3.10
N THR A 46 -10.72 -2.60 3.68
CA THR A 46 -10.25 -3.73 4.50
C THR A 46 -11.04 -3.95 5.77
N ALA A 47 -11.91 -3.03 6.19
CA ALA A 47 -12.77 -3.22 7.35
C ALA A 47 -13.61 -4.52 7.24
N ARG A 48 -14.02 -4.91 6.03
CA ARG A 48 -14.72 -6.19 5.80
C ARG A 48 -13.85 -7.44 6.03
N CYS A 49 -12.54 -7.26 6.13
CA CYS A 49 -11.51 -8.29 6.28
C CYS A 49 -10.85 -8.31 7.65
N ASP A 50 -11.34 -7.52 8.61
CA ASP A 50 -10.74 -7.44 9.95
C ASP A 50 -10.79 -8.77 10.71
N HIS A 51 -11.73 -9.65 10.37
CA HIS A 51 -11.79 -11.02 10.90
C HIS A 51 -10.60 -11.90 10.47
N VAL A 52 -9.92 -11.56 9.36
CA VAL A 52 -8.68 -12.22 8.90
C VAL A 52 -7.46 -11.52 9.51
N LYS A 53 -7.42 -10.19 9.37
CA LYS A 53 -6.36 -9.36 9.92
C LYS A 53 -6.94 -7.99 10.23
N ASP A 54 -6.96 -7.65 11.51
CA ASP A 54 -7.39 -6.33 11.96
C ASP A 54 -6.40 -5.25 11.50
N LEU A 55 -6.91 -4.29 10.73
CA LEU A 55 -6.17 -3.12 10.24
C LEU A 55 -6.76 -1.79 10.74
N SER A 56 -7.65 -1.82 11.75
CA SER A 56 -8.28 -0.64 12.36
C SER A 56 -7.27 0.42 12.75
N ALA A 57 -6.27 0.06 13.56
CA ALA A 57 -5.23 0.98 14.00
C ALA A 57 -4.46 1.65 12.85
N ARG A 58 -4.38 1.01 11.66
CA ARG A 58 -3.78 1.63 10.47
C ARG A 58 -4.72 2.63 9.83
N ARG A 59 -5.99 2.27 9.66
CA ARG A 59 -7.01 3.18 9.12
C ARG A 59 -7.11 4.43 9.97
N ASP A 60 -7.16 4.27 11.30
CA ASP A 60 -7.21 5.38 12.26
C ASP A 60 -5.96 6.28 12.12
N ALA A 61 -4.77 5.71 12.03
CA ALA A 61 -3.54 6.48 11.83
C ALA A 61 -3.54 7.30 10.52
N TYR A 62 -4.07 6.74 9.44
CA TYR A 62 -4.24 7.46 8.18
C TYR A 62 -5.31 8.55 8.28
N GLU A 63 -6.44 8.26 8.90
CA GLU A 63 -7.51 9.23 9.14
C GLU A 63 -7.00 10.42 9.95
N ASP A 64 -6.34 10.14 11.08
CA ASP A 64 -5.76 11.14 11.96
C ASP A 64 -4.75 12.00 11.23
N TYR A 65 -3.81 11.40 10.50
CA TYR A 65 -2.81 12.15 9.74
C TYR A 65 -3.48 13.06 8.71
N VAL A 66 -4.37 12.51 7.88
CA VAL A 66 -5.00 13.29 6.81
C VAL A 66 -5.85 14.41 7.40
N ASN A 67 -6.67 14.12 8.40
CA ASN A 67 -7.56 15.12 9.01
C ASN A 67 -6.81 16.17 9.84
N THR A 68 -5.63 15.84 10.38
CA THR A 68 -4.74 16.82 11.04
C THR A 68 -4.27 17.90 10.06
N TYR A 69 -3.88 17.51 8.84
CA TYR A 69 -3.30 18.45 7.86
C TYR A 69 -4.31 18.94 6.81
N SER A 70 -5.44 18.25 6.67
CA SER A 70 -6.58 18.61 5.82
C SER A 70 -7.88 18.20 6.51
N PRO A 71 -8.48 19.07 7.34
CA PRO A 71 -9.72 18.74 8.07
C PRO A 71 -10.85 18.23 7.16
N GLY A 72 -11.44 17.08 7.52
CA GLY A 72 -12.44 16.36 6.72
C GLY A 72 -11.89 15.80 5.41
N GLY A 73 -10.56 15.79 5.23
CA GLY A 73 -9.90 15.35 4.01
C GLY A 73 -10.07 13.85 3.78
N MET A 74 -10.07 13.04 4.84
CA MET A 74 -10.27 11.60 4.69
C MET A 74 -11.67 11.29 4.13
N GLU A 75 -12.73 11.86 4.72
CA GLU A 75 -14.11 11.70 4.23
C GLU A 75 -14.22 12.10 2.75
N ARG A 76 -13.66 13.25 2.36
CA ARG A 76 -13.64 13.67 0.95
C ARG A 76 -12.90 12.70 0.04
N ILE A 77 -11.79 12.13 0.50
CA ILE A 77 -11.05 11.10 -0.25
C ILE A 77 -11.94 9.87 -0.45
N LEU A 78 -12.57 9.36 0.61
CA LEU A 78 -13.44 8.19 0.53
C LEU A 78 -14.64 8.43 -0.41
N ASP A 79 -15.20 9.64 -0.40
CA ASP A 79 -16.36 10.02 -1.21
C ASP A 79 -16.05 10.49 -2.63
N TYR A 80 -14.80 10.39 -3.08
CA TYR A 80 -14.40 10.89 -4.41
C TYR A 80 -14.60 12.40 -4.61
N ARG A 81 -14.64 13.16 -3.51
CA ARG A 81 -14.77 14.62 -3.46
C ARG A 81 -13.46 15.31 -3.06
N ASP A 82 -12.34 14.63 -3.27
CA ASP A 82 -11.02 15.10 -2.84
C ASP A 82 -10.56 16.34 -3.59
N THR A 83 -9.90 17.24 -2.87
CA THR A 83 -9.22 18.42 -3.43
C THR A 83 -7.76 18.11 -3.75
N HIS A 84 -7.09 19.01 -4.48
CA HIS A 84 -5.64 18.88 -4.71
C HIS A 84 -4.85 18.82 -3.39
N ARG A 85 -5.26 19.58 -2.37
CA ARG A 85 -4.64 19.55 -1.03
C ARG A 85 -4.81 18.19 -0.36
N ASP A 86 -6.01 17.60 -0.45
CA ASP A 86 -6.27 16.26 0.12
C ASP A 86 -5.36 15.22 -0.52
N ALA A 87 -5.16 15.29 -1.84
CA ALA A 87 -4.28 14.39 -2.56
C ALA A 87 -2.80 14.51 -2.13
N GLU A 88 -2.30 15.73 -1.93
CA GLU A 88 -0.92 15.94 -1.47
C GLU A 88 -0.71 15.47 -0.02
N VAL A 89 -1.66 15.76 0.87
CA VAL A 89 -1.60 15.29 2.27
C VAL A 89 -1.67 13.76 2.33
N ALA A 90 -2.58 13.15 1.59
CA ALA A 90 -2.67 11.70 1.46
C ALA A 90 -1.35 11.09 0.96
N LYS A 91 -0.71 11.73 -0.02
CA LYS A 91 0.56 11.27 -0.58
C LYS A 91 1.65 11.27 0.48
N GLN A 92 1.76 12.34 1.28
CA GLN A 92 2.69 12.38 2.40
C GLN A 92 2.37 11.29 3.43
N ALA A 93 1.10 11.13 3.80
CA ALA A 93 0.67 10.08 4.73
C ALA A 93 1.14 8.69 4.27
N VAL A 94 0.89 8.34 3.00
CA VAL A 94 1.29 7.05 2.43
C VAL A 94 2.81 6.91 2.38
N LEU A 95 3.55 7.93 1.96
CA LEU A 95 5.01 7.87 1.95
C LEU A 95 5.61 7.60 3.33
N HIS A 96 5.04 8.18 4.39
CA HIS A 96 5.52 7.99 5.76
C HIS A 96 5.16 6.63 6.35
N MET A 97 3.95 6.12 6.09
CA MET A 97 3.43 4.93 6.77
C MET A 97 3.61 3.64 5.99
N PHE A 98 3.70 3.70 4.66
CA PHE A 98 3.63 2.52 3.80
C PHE A 98 4.72 1.47 4.06
N PHE A 99 5.92 1.89 4.47
CA PHE A 99 6.98 0.93 4.82
C PHE A 99 6.54 -0.04 5.93
N ASN A 100 5.88 0.51 6.96
CA ASN A 100 5.35 -0.27 8.06
C ASN A 100 4.14 -1.11 7.62
N ASP A 101 3.27 -0.53 6.79
CA ASP A 101 2.07 -1.22 6.30
C ASP A 101 2.42 -2.42 5.43
N ARG A 102 3.47 -2.31 4.61
CA ARG A 102 3.94 -3.40 3.74
C ARG A 102 4.23 -4.67 4.53
N GLN A 103 4.88 -4.55 5.69
CA GLN A 103 5.15 -5.69 6.54
C GLN A 103 3.87 -6.30 7.12
N VAL A 104 2.92 -5.46 7.53
CA VAL A 104 1.62 -5.95 8.06
C VAL A 104 0.81 -6.65 6.96
N LEU A 105 0.79 -6.09 5.75
CA LEU A 105 0.10 -6.65 4.59
C LEU A 105 0.71 -7.98 4.14
N TYR A 106 2.05 -8.11 4.14
CA TYR A 106 2.68 -9.41 3.86
C TYR A 106 2.32 -10.47 4.89
N ASN A 107 2.22 -10.10 6.18
CA ASN A 107 1.78 -11.01 7.23
C ASN A 107 0.28 -11.37 7.14
N ALA A 108 -0.51 -10.55 6.45
CA ALA A 108 -1.93 -10.80 6.23
C ALA A 108 -2.19 -11.76 5.05
N LEU A 109 -1.21 -11.96 4.17
CA LEU A 109 -1.29 -12.88 3.05
C LEU A 109 -0.93 -14.32 3.46
N THR A 110 -1.60 -15.30 2.84
CA THR A 110 -1.17 -16.69 2.93
C THR A 110 0.16 -16.88 2.19
N PHE A 111 0.95 -17.88 2.59
CA PHE A 111 2.25 -18.17 1.96
C PHE A 111 2.16 -18.28 0.43
N HIS A 112 1.13 -18.94 -0.09
CA HIS A 112 0.92 -19.07 -1.54
C HIS A 112 0.76 -17.70 -2.24
N ASN A 113 -0.08 -16.81 -1.70
CA ASN A 113 -0.29 -15.48 -2.27
C ASN A 113 0.91 -14.56 -2.06
N LEU A 114 1.61 -14.70 -0.94
CA LEU A 114 2.89 -14.03 -0.72
C LEU A 114 3.88 -14.42 -1.81
N MET A 115 4.06 -15.72 -2.08
CA MET A 115 4.97 -16.19 -3.13
C MET A 115 4.56 -15.69 -4.51
N LEU A 116 3.27 -15.70 -4.85
CA LEU A 116 2.79 -15.11 -6.12
C LEU A 116 3.13 -13.61 -6.21
N ASN A 117 2.91 -12.86 -5.13
CA ASN A 117 3.23 -11.43 -5.09
C ASN A 117 4.74 -11.19 -5.31
N LEU A 118 5.59 -11.96 -4.64
CA LEU A 118 7.05 -11.86 -4.78
C LEU A 118 7.53 -12.29 -6.18
N PHE A 119 7.04 -13.42 -6.72
CA PHE A 119 7.50 -13.92 -8.02
C PHE A 119 7.04 -13.08 -9.22
N ILE A 120 5.82 -12.54 -9.16
CA ILE A 120 5.27 -11.74 -10.26
C ILE A 120 5.84 -10.32 -10.19
N PHE A 121 5.97 -9.74 -8.99
CA PHE A 121 6.22 -8.32 -8.85
C PHE A 121 7.59 -7.96 -8.25
N GLU A 122 8.32 -8.85 -7.58
CA GLU A 122 9.71 -8.59 -7.11
C GLU A 122 10.78 -9.07 -8.10
N ARG A 123 10.43 -9.29 -9.37
CA ARG A 123 11.49 -9.36 -10.38
C ARG A 123 12.28 -8.05 -10.33
N PRO A 124 13.61 -8.09 -10.10
CA PRO A 124 14.41 -6.90 -10.21
C PRO A 124 14.20 -6.34 -11.61
N SER A 125 13.77 -5.08 -11.68
CA SER A 125 13.68 -4.36 -12.95
C SER A 125 15.04 -4.52 -13.66
N PRO A 126 15.06 -5.00 -14.92
CA PRO A 126 16.32 -5.13 -15.67
C PRO A 126 17.02 -3.78 -15.87
N TRP A 127 16.35 -2.67 -15.55
CA TRP A 127 16.88 -1.31 -15.61
C TRP A 127 17.61 -0.85 -14.34
N ARG A 128 17.71 -1.70 -13.30
CA ARG A 128 18.45 -1.38 -12.07
C ARG A 128 19.94 -1.75 -12.18
N VAL A 129 20.51 -1.60 -13.37
CA VAL A 129 21.95 -1.61 -13.64
C VAL A 129 22.25 -0.35 -14.43
N VAL A 130 23.31 0.34 -14.04
CA VAL A 130 23.90 1.54 -14.67
C VAL A 130 23.23 2.88 -14.28
N ASN A 131 23.72 3.43 -13.18
CA ASN A 131 24.31 4.78 -13.17
C ASN A 131 25.03 4.95 -11.82
N GLU A 132 26.19 4.31 -11.69
CA GLU A 132 27.23 4.85 -10.82
C GLU A 132 27.73 6.14 -11.50
N PRO A 133 27.61 7.31 -10.87
CA PRO A 133 28.35 8.46 -11.34
C PRO A 133 29.84 8.18 -11.15
N SER A 134 30.55 8.02 -12.25
CA SER A 134 32.01 8.00 -12.28
C SER A 134 32.52 9.21 -11.50
N ALA A 135 33.30 8.96 -10.45
CA ALA A 135 33.90 10.01 -9.64
C ALA A 135 34.66 11.00 -10.56
N PRO A 136 34.52 12.32 -10.37
CA PRO A 136 35.29 13.28 -11.14
C PRO A 136 36.78 13.10 -10.79
N SER A 137 37.57 12.75 -11.80
CA SER A 137 39.04 12.75 -11.72
C SER A 137 39.51 14.13 -11.26
N ALA A 138 40.24 14.16 -10.15
CA ALA A 138 40.87 15.36 -9.62
C ALA A 138 41.86 15.92 -10.64
N THR A 139 41.54 17.05 -11.26
CA THR A 139 42.51 17.83 -12.04
C THR A 139 43.31 18.68 -11.08
N THR A 140 44.56 18.30 -10.85
CA THR A 140 45.55 19.08 -10.09
C THR A 140 45.78 20.44 -10.76
N PRO A 141 45.77 21.57 -10.02
CA PRO A 141 46.23 22.83 -10.56
C PRO A 141 47.76 22.82 -10.61
N ALA A 142 48.34 23.01 -11.80
CA ALA A 142 49.74 23.36 -11.92
C ALA A 142 49.89 24.87 -11.72
N ASP A 143 50.61 25.21 -10.66
CA ASP A 143 51.12 26.54 -10.32
C ASP A 143 52.09 27.10 -11.38
N ARG A 144 52.06 28.43 -11.53
CA ARG A 144 53.13 29.37 -11.94
C ARG A 144 53.73 29.31 -13.33
#